data_AF-A0A6I0IH90-F1
#
_entry.id   AF-A0A6I0IH90-F1
#
_cell.length_a   1.000
_cell.length_b   1.000
_cell.length_c   1.000
_cell.angle_alpha   90.00
_cell.angle_beta   90.00
_cell.angle_gamma   90.00
#
_symmetry.space_group_name_H-M   'P 1'
#
loop_
_entity.id
_entity.type
_entity.pdbx_description
1 polymer ?
#
loop_
_entity_poly.entity_id
_entity_poly.type
_entity_poly.pdbx_seq_one_letter_code
_entity_poly.pdbx_strand_id
1 'polypeptide(L)'
;MKARVKSTGVLVDVTPQLNINSQHSRDYLYVCDNMVFKECELDFSAIDWEQRRYELAKSAMQGILSDNTEVGYACSEADYKKGEKHTIPISIARFAIACADALINELK
;
A
#
# COMPACT_ATOMS: atom_id res chain seq x y z
N MET A 1 -11.95 5.13 -1.23
CA MET A 1 -11.59 3.73 -1.57
C MET A 1 -10.60 3.77 -2.72
N LYS A 2 -9.60 2.87 -2.79
CA LYS A 2 -8.64 2.85 -3.91
C LYS A 2 -9.12 1.91 -5.00
N ALA A 3 -8.94 2.32 -6.24
CA ALA A 3 -9.22 1.51 -7.42
C ALA A 3 -8.18 1.77 -8.51
N ARG A 4 -7.93 0.77 -9.36
CA ARG A 4 -7.15 0.95 -10.59
C ARG A 4 -8.07 1.32 -11.74
N VAL A 5 -7.75 2.38 -12.47
CA VAL A 5 -8.46 2.72 -13.71
C VAL A 5 -8.04 1.73 -14.80
N LYS A 6 -8.97 0.97 -15.39
CA LYS A 6 -8.63 -0.10 -16.34
C LYS A 6 -7.97 0.40 -17.63
N SER A 7 -8.33 1.61 -18.10
CA SER A 7 -7.79 2.17 -19.34
C SER A 7 -6.36 2.68 -19.22
N THR A 8 -5.93 3.12 -18.03
CA THR A 8 -4.61 3.73 -17.81
C THR A 8 -3.72 2.93 -16.87
N GLY A 9 -4.28 2.02 -16.07
CA GLY A 9 -3.56 1.27 -15.04
C GLY A 9 -3.21 2.08 -13.78
N VAL A 10 -3.60 3.36 -13.70
CA VAL A 10 -3.27 4.25 -12.57
C VAL A 10 -4.15 3.95 -11.37
N LEU A 11 -3.56 3.96 -10.17
CA LEU A 11 -4.26 3.84 -8.89
C LEU A 11 -4.77 5.20 -8.43
N VAL A 12 -6.06 5.28 -8.13
CA VAL A 12 -6.75 6.51 -7.71
C VAL A 12 -7.58 6.28 -6.47
N ASP A 13 -7.71 7.30 -5.62
CA ASP A 13 -8.65 7.32 -4.51
C ASP A 13 -10.00 7.85 -5.00
N VAL A 14 -11.01 6.98 -5.02
CA VAL A 14 -12.36 7.33 -5.43
C VAL A 14 -13.32 7.35 -4.25
N THR A 15 -14.36 8.17 -4.35
CA THR A 15 -15.49 8.22 -3.41
C THR A 15 -16.76 7.81 -4.13
N PRO A 16 -17.50 6.79 -3.66
CA PRO A 16 -18.76 6.40 -4.26
C PRO A 16 -19.83 7.47 -3.99
N GLN A 17 -20.51 7.89 -5.03
CA GLN A 17 -21.63 8.83 -4.98
C GLN A 17 -22.84 8.21 -5.69
N LEU A 18 -24.01 8.34 -5.07
CA LEU A 18 -25.24 7.83 -5.64
C LEU A 18 -25.62 8.65 -6.88
N ASN A 19 -25.84 8.00 -8.02
CA ASN A 19 -26.33 8.70 -9.19
C ASN A 19 -27.83 9.04 -9.04
N ILE A 20 -28.11 10.23 -8.49
CA ILE A 20 -29.46 10.75 -8.27
C ILE A 20 -30.19 11.11 -9.58
N ASN A 21 -29.47 11.24 -10.69
CA ASN A 21 -30.03 11.63 -12.00
C ASN A 21 -30.36 10.42 -12.89
N SER A 22 -30.11 9.20 -12.43
CA SER A 22 -30.42 8.01 -13.20
C SER A 22 -31.92 7.71 -13.14
N GLN A 23 -32.54 7.76 -14.32
CA GLN A 23 -33.97 7.54 -14.48
C GLN A 23 -34.34 6.04 -14.38
N HIS A 24 -33.35 5.12 -14.47
CA HIS A 24 -33.58 3.67 -14.59
C HIS A 24 -32.71 2.78 -13.67
N SER A 25 -31.63 3.29 -13.05
CA SER A 25 -30.81 2.51 -12.08
C SER A 25 -30.00 3.39 -11.14
N ARG A 26 -30.11 3.18 -9.81
CA ARG A 26 -29.34 3.93 -8.81
C ARG A 26 -27.88 3.45 -8.71
N ASP A 27 -27.18 3.45 -9.83
CA ASP A 27 -25.78 3.03 -9.87
C ASP A 27 -24.90 4.01 -9.11
N TYR A 28 -23.83 3.50 -8.50
CA TYR A 28 -22.81 4.33 -7.91
C TYR A 28 -21.87 4.87 -8.99
N LEU A 29 -21.61 6.17 -8.93
CA LEU A 29 -20.52 6.82 -9.65
C LEU A 29 -19.34 6.99 -8.69
N TYR A 30 -18.13 6.81 -9.19
CA TYR A 30 -16.91 6.87 -8.39
C TYR A 30 -16.15 8.13 -8.77
N VAL A 31 -16.04 9.05 -7.82
CA VAL A 31 -15.47 10.39 -8.05
C VAL A 31 -14.05 10.46 -7.50
N CYS A 32 -13.10 10.89 -8.32
CA CYS A 32 -11.74 11.24 -7.93
C CYS A 32 -11.47 12.66 -8.44
N ASP A 33 -11.33 13.62 -7.54
CA ASP A 33 -11.20 15.05 -7.87
C ASP A 33 -12.28 15.52 -8.87
N ASN A 34 -11.86 15.88 -10.09
CA ASN A 34 -12.73 16.34 -11.18
C ASN A 34 -13.14 15.24 -12.17
N MET A 35 -12.73 13.99 -11.92
CA MET A 35 -13.03 12.84 -12.78
C MET A 35 -14.13 11.97 -12.15
N VAL A 36 -14.98 11.42 -13.02
CA VAL A 36 -16.06 10.53 -12.64
C VAL A 36 -15.91 9.22 -13.42
N PHE A 37 -15.93 8.11 -12.70
CA PHE A 37 -15.80 6.76 -13.24
C PHE A 37 -17.06 5.95 -12.94
N LYS A 38 -17.40 5.03 -13.84
CA LYS A 38 -18.34 3.95 -13.58
C LYS A 38 -17.62 2.78 -12.92
N GLU A 39 -18.36 1.96 -12.17
CA GLU A 39 -17.81 0.77 -11.51
C GLU A 39 -17.06 -0.15 -12.47
N CYS A 40 -17.60 -0.35 -13.69
CA CYS A 40 -17.00 -1.24 -14.69
C CYS A 40 -15.66 -0.74 -15.25
N GLU A 41 -15.37 0.56 -15.14
CA GLU A 41 -14.11 1.19 -15.58
C GLU A 41 -13.01 1.06 -14.52
N LEU A 42 -13.42 0.69 -13.31
CA LEU A 42 -12.55 0.53 -12.16
C LEU A 42 -12.31 -0.95 -11.87
N ASP A 43 -11.12 -1.21 -11.41
CA ASP A 43 -10.72 -2.50 -10.86
C ASP A 43 -10.39 -2.31 -9.38
N PHE A 44 -11.36 -2.67 -8.55
CA PHE A 44 -11.23 -2.64 -7.10
C PHE A 44 -10.46 -3.84 -6.55
N SER A 45 -10.21 -4.87 -7.37
CA SER A 45 -9.37 -6.01 -7.01
C SER A 45 -7.87 -5.72 -7.17
N ALA A 46 -7.55 -4.65 -7.91
CA ALA A 46 -6.19 -4.25 -8.24
C ALA A 46 -5.50 -3.41 -7.17
N ILE A 47 -5.66 -3.76 -5.88
CA ILE A 47 -4.68 -3.31 -4.91
C ILE A 47 -3.37 -3.98 -5.30
N ASP A 48 -2.45 -3.19 -5.85
CA ASP A 48 -1.08 -3.65 -6.05
C ASP A 48 -0.45 -3.84 -4.66
N TRP A 49 -0.58 -5.06 -4.15
CA TRP A 49 -0.13 -5.44 -2.82
C TRP A 49 1.39 -5.32 -2.70
N GLU A 50 2.12 -5.46 -3.80
CA GLU A 50 3.57 -5.29 -3.81
C GLU A 50 3.94 -3.81 -3.70
N GLN A 51 3.30 -2.94 -4.47
CA GLN A 51 3.45 -1.49 -4.32
C GLN A 51 3.04 -1.03 -2.91
N ARG A 52 1.94 -1.55 -2.39
CA ARG A 52 1.46 -1.22 -1.04
C ARG A 52 2.45 -1.65 0.04
N ARG A 53 3.04 -2.85 -0.10
CA ARG A 53 4.11 -3.35 0.78
C ARG A 53 5.33 -2.44 0.73
N TYR A 54 5.75 -1.99 -0.45
CA TYR A 54 6.89 -1.10 -0.60
C TYR A 54 6.66 0.26 0.09
N GLU A 55 5.50 0.88 -0.09
CA GLU A 55 5.15 2.15 0.56
C GLU A 55 5.11 2.02 2.10
N LEU A 56 4.53 0.93 2.62
CA LEU A 56 4.52 0.65 4.05
C LEU A 56 5.93 0.44 4.60
N ALA A 57 6.76 -0.34 3.90
CA ALA A 57 8.14 -0.59 4.30
C ALA A 57 8.94 0.72 4.30
N LYS A 58 8.82 1.54 3.25
CA LYS A 58 9.47 2.86 3.19
C LYS A 58 9.06 3.76 4.36
N SER A 59 7.78 3.78 4.72
CA SER A 59 7.29 4.53 5.89
C SER A 59 7.87 3.99 7.20
N ALA A 60 7.95 2.67 7.37
CA ALA A 60 8.57 2.05 8.54
C ALA A 60 10.07 2.37 8.62
N MET A 61 10.80 2.32 7.50
CA MET A 61 12.23 2.69 7.43
C MET A 61 12.48 4.11 7.93
N GLN A 62 11.59 5.06 7.62
CA GLN A 62 11.72 6.43 8.12
C GLN A 62 11.63 6.50 9.65
N GLY A 63 10.74 5.72 10.26
CA GLY A 63 10.65 5.60 11.72
C GLY A 63 11.88 4.94 12.32
N ILE A 64 12.32 3.81 11.75
CA ILE A 64 13.51 3.07 12.21
C ILE A 64 14.76 3.95 12.17
N LEU A 65 14.94 4.73 11.11
CA LEU A 65 16.10 5.60 10.92
C LEU A 65 16.06 6.89 11.76
N SER A 66 14.97 7.16 12.48
CA SER A 66 14.83 8.40 13.25
C SER A 66 15.60 8.39 14.58
N ASP A 67 15.96 7.21 15.10
CA ASP A 67 16.69 7.05 16.36
C ASP A 67 17.65 5.85 16.31
N ASN A 68 18.83 5.99 16.91
CA ASN A 68 19.84 4.92 16.90
C ASN A 68 19.43 3.67 17.69
N THR A 69 18.56 3.83 18.69
CA THR A 69 17.98 2.72 19.47
C THR A 69 17.08 1.87 18.58
N GLU A 70 16.24 2.51 17.77
CA GLU A 70 15.36 1.85 16.81
C GLU A 70 16.16 1.15 15.71
N VAL A 71 17.22 1.78 15.20
CA VAL A 71 18.17 1.12 14.29
C VAL A 71 18.80 -0.11 14.94
N GLY A 72 19.22 0.00 16.20
CA GLY A 72 19.78 -1.11 16.97
C GLY A 72 18.82 -2.28 17.11
N TYR A 73 17.56 -2.00 17.46
CA TYR A 73 16.50 -3.00 17.57
C TYR A 73 16.19 -3.65 16.21
N ALA A 74 16.03 -2.86 15.15
CA ALA A 74 15.83 -3.39 13.80
C ALA A 74 17.01 -4.28 13.34
N CYS A 75 18.23 -3.98 13.79
CA CYS A 75 19.41 -4.80 13.50
C CYS A 75 19.44 -6.13 14.27
N SER A 76 18.89 -6.18 15.50
CA SER A 76 18.84 -7.40 16.31
C SER A 76 17.78 -8.38 15.81
N GLU A 77 16.65 -7.86 15.34
CA GLU A 77 15.51 -8.67 14.90
C GLU A 77 15.54 -9.06 13.42
N ALA A 78 16.51 -8.56 12.64
CA ALA A 78 16.60 -8.87 11.22
C ALA A 78 17.06 -10.32 10.98
N ASP A 79 16.33 -11.05 10.13
CA ASP A 79 16.72 -12.38 9.68
C ASP A 79 17.82 -12.34 8.61
N TYR A 80 18.83 -13.21 8.75
CA TYR A 80 19.92 -13.38 7.78
C TYR A 80 20.07 -14.81 7.33
N LYS A 81 20.49 -14.98 6.07
CA LYS A 81 20.86 -16.30 5.56
C LYS A 81 22.23 -16.69 6.12
N LYS A 82 22.44 -17.99 6.34
CA LYS A 82 23.74 -18.50 6.82
C LYS A 82 24.87 -18.08 5.87
N GLY A 83 25.89 -17.40 6.40
CA GLY A 83 27.05 -16.93 5.64
C GLY A 83 26.82 -15.59 4.91
N GLU A 84 25.67 -14.95 5.10
CA GLU A 84 25.41 -13.62 4.55
C GLU A 84 26.18 -12.54 5.31
N LYS A 85 26.57 -11.47 4.60
CA LYS A 85 27.17 -10.31 5.23
C LYS A 85 26.10 -9.50 5.96
N HIS A 86 26.23 -9.37 7.28
CA HIS A 86 25.34 -8.54 8.07
C HIS A 86 25.76 -7.08 7.90
N THR A 87 24.87 -6.25 7.36
CA THR A 87 25.10 -4.81 7.22
C THR A 87 23.86 -4.06 7.63
N ILE A 88 24.03 -2.90 8.27
CA ILE A 88 22.94 -2.05 8.75
C ILE A 88 21.87 -1.78 7.67
N PRO A 89 22.23 -1.45 6.41
CA PRO A 89 21.21 -1.24 5.37
C PRO A 89 20.36 -2.48 5.09
N ILE A 90 20.96 -3.68 5.08
CA ILE A 90 20.24 -4.94 4.87
C ILE A 90 19.28 -5.19 6.03
N SER A 91 19.72 -4.95 7.27
CA SER A 91 18.90 -5.13 8.47
C SER A 91 17.66 -4.25 8.42
N ILE A 92 17.85 -2.94 8.19
CA ILE A 92 16.78 -1.96 8.18
C ILE A 92 15.77 -2.28 7.07
N ALA A 93 16.25 -2.59 5.86
CA ALA A 93 15.38 -2.92 4.75
C ALA A 93 14.53 -4.17 5.04
N ARG A 94 15.12 -5.22 5.62
CA ARG A 94 14.41 -6.46 5.96
C ARG A 94 13.40 -6.27 7.07
N PHE A 95 13.79 -5.58 8.15
CA PHE A 95 12.91 -5.32 9.27
C PHE A 95 11.71 -4.48 8.84
N ALA A 96 11.92 -3.43 8.05
CA ALA A 96 10.82 -2.62 7.52
C ALA A 96 9.88 -3.40 6.59
N ILE A 97 10.42 -4.30 5.78
CA ILE A 97 9.62 -5.23 4.97
C ILE A 97 8.79 -6.16 5.87
N ALA A 98 9.37 -6.70 6.95
CA ALA A 98 8.65 -7.54 7.89
C ALA A 98 7.50 -6.77 8.60
N CYS A 99 7.73 -5.51 8.99
CA CYS A 99 6.67 -4.65 9.51
C CYS A 99 5.53 -4.45 8.49
N ALA A 100 5.86 -4.22 7.22
CA ALA A 100 4.87 -4.06 6.15
C ALA A 100 4.05 -5.34 5.92
N ASP A 101 4.69 -6.50 5.94
CA ASP A 101 4.02 -7.79 5.80
C ASP A 101 3.06 -8.07 6.98
N ALA A 102 3.50 -7.79 8.21
CA ALA A 102 2.64 -7.92 9.40
C ALA A 102 1.38 -7.05 9.28
N LEU A 103 1.53 -5.79 8.88
CA LEU A 103 0.39 -4.89 8.66
C LEU A 103 -0.55 -5.37 7.56
N ILE A 104 -0.02 -5.89 6.45
CA ILE A 104 -0.85 -6.43 5.36
C ILE A 104 -1.62 -7.66 5.83
N ASN A 105 -1.02 -8.53 6.64
CA ASN A 105 -1.67 -9.73 7.16
C ASN A 105 -2.80 -9.40 8.14
N GLU A 106 -2.68 -8.35 8.95
CA GLU A 106 -3.76 -7.87 9.84
C GLU A 106 -4.96 -7.29 9.07
N LEU A 107 -4.75 -6.83 7.84
CA LEU A 107 -5.76 -6.18 7.00
C LEU A 107 -6.47 -7.14 6.03
N LYS A 108 -6.01 -8.39 5.94
CA LYS A 108 -6.58 -9.44 5.07
C LYS A 108 -7.42 -10.41 5.87
#